data_AF-A0AAV8TYH3-F1
#
_entry.id   AF-A0AAV8TYH3-F1
#
_cell.length_a   1.000
_cell.length_b   1.000
_cell.length_c   1.000
_cell.angle_alpha   90.00
_cell.angle_beta   90.00
_cell.angle_gamma   90.00
#
_symmetry.space_group_name_H-M   'P 1'
#
loop_
_entity.id
_entity.type
_entity.pdbx_description
1 polymer ?
#
loop_
_entity_poly.entity_id
_entity_poly.type
_entity_poly.pdbx_seq_one_letter_code
_entity_poly.pdbx_strand_id
1 'polypeptide(L)'
;MNPVTLLLLSLLFIPSLSSKMEPPRSSAHITVMGLVYCDICSNNSFSRHSYFLPGAEVRLDCKFKASSPKTTEQITFSVNRTTNRYGIYKLEIPSVDGIACAEASMASSCQASLMWSSSKSCNVPGHRVTSDEIAIKAKVPNLCIYSLNALNFRPSKINVNLC
;
A
#
# COMPACT_ATOMS: atom_id res chain seq x y z
N MET A 1 -45.54 9.60 -52.63
CA MET A 1 -44.53 8.89 -51.83
C MET A 1 -45.16 7.65 -51.23
N ASN A 2 -44.63 6.46 -51.51
CA ASN A 2 -45.24 5.20 -51.09
C ASN A 2 -45.04 5.03 -49.56
N PRO A 3 -46.05 4.62 -48.77
CA PRO A 3 -45.89 4.47 -47.32
C PRO A 3 -44.77 3.48 -46.95
N VAL A 4 -44.51 2.49 -47.82
CA VAL A 4 -43.41 1.53 -47.69
C VAL A 4 -42.03 2.19 -47.76
N THR A 5 -41.83 3.16 -48.66
CA THR A 5 -40.57 3.91 -48.76
C THR A 5 -40.30 4.80 -47.54
N LEU A 6 -41.36 5.30 -46.90
CA LEU A 6 -41.22 6.12 -45.69
C LEU A 6 -40.83 5.27 -44.48
N LEU A 7 -41.34 4.03 -44.40
CA LEU A 7 -40.99 3.07 -43.35
C LEU A 7 -39.51 2.66 -43.45
N LEU A 8 -39.02 2.37 -44.66
CA LEU A 8 -37.62 1.97 -44.91
C LEU A 8 -36.60 3.05 -44.55
N LEU A 9 -36.91 4.34 -44.76
CA LEU A 9 -36.02 5.43 -44.33
C LEU A 9 -35.96 5.57 -42.80
N SER A 10 -37.04 5.23 -42.07
CA SER A 10 -37.09 5.36 -40.61
C SER A 10 -36.19 4.35 -39.87
N LEU A 11 -35.94 3.17 -40.46
CA LEU A 11 -35.07 2.14 -39.88
C LEU A 11 -33.57 2.48 -39.96
N LEU A 12 -33.17 3.40 -40.85
CA LEU A 12 -31.77 3.86 -40.97
C LEU A 12 -31.38 4.90 -39.91
N PHE A 13 -32.35 5.44 -39.17
CA PHE A 13 -32.16 6.45 -38.14
C PHE A 13 -32.38 5.92 -36.72
N ILE A 14 -32.31 4.60 -36.50
CA ILE A 14 -32.26 4.07 -35.13
C ILE A 14 -30.87 4.42 -34.59
N PRO A 15 -30.73 5.37 -33.64
CA PRO A 15 -29.45 5.59 -33.00
C PRO A 15 -29.16 4.32 -32.22
N SER A 16 -28.06 3.65 -32.54
CA SER A 16 -27.55 2.56 -31.72
C SER A 16 -27.33 3.12 -30.31
N LEU A 17 -28.22 2.74 -29.38
CA LEU A 17 -28.09 3.07 -27.98
C LEU A 17 -26.91 2.26 -27.42
N SER A 18 -25.71 2.76 -27.68
CA SER A 18 -24.50 2.23 -27.08
C SER A 18 -24.59 2.56 -25.60
N SER A 19 -25.04 1.60 -24.78
CA SER A 19 -24.95 1.73 -23.33
C SER A 19 -23.47 1.80 -23.02
N LYS A 20 -22.96 3.02 -22.81
CA LYS A 20 -21.63 3.22 -22.25
C LYS A 20 -21.72 2.68 -20.83
N MET A 21 -21.42 1.39 -20.68
CA MET A 21 -21.37 0.73 -19.39
C MET A 21 -20.29 1.48 -18.61
N GLU A 22 -20.73 2.25 -17.61
CA GLU A 22 -19.81 2.93 -16.71
C GLU A 22 -18.89 1.83 -16.15
N PRO A 23 -17.55 1.95 -16.30
CA PRO A 23 -16.66 0.92 -15.80
C PRO A 23 -16.99 0.67 -14.34
N PRO A 24 -17.04 -0.61 -13.90
CA PRO A 24 -17.43 -0.93 -12.53
C PRO A 24 -16.60 -0.09 -11.58
N ARG A 25 -17.28 0.63 -10.66
CA ARG A 25 -16.61 1.44 -9.64
C ARG A 25 -15.63 0.53 -8.92
N SER A 26 -14.34 0.81 -9.10
CA SER A 26 -13.30 -0.01 -8.51
C SER A 26 -13.31 0.25 -7.00
N SER A 27 -13.57 -0.81 -6.23
CA SER A 27 -13.51 -0.81 -4.78
C SER A 27 -12.41 -1.76 -4.37
N ALA A 28 -11.25 -1.24 -3.97
CA ALA A 28 -10.11 -2.06 -3.58
C ALA A 28 -9.93 -2.06 -2.05
N HIS A 29 -9.71 -3.25 -1.49
CA HIS A 29 -9.18 -3.41 -0.15
C HIS A 29 -7.66 -3.27 -0.20
N ILE A 30 -7.11 -2.30 0.54
CA ILE A 30 -5.67 -2.07 0.57
C ILE A 30 -5.12 -2.52 1.92
N THR A 31 -4.06 -3.30 1.86
CA THR A 31 -3.23 -3.63 3.01
C THR A 31 -1.83 -3.09 2.79
N VAL A 32 -1.36 -2.25 3.70
CA VAL A 32 0.05 -1.83 3.77
C VAL A 32 0.68 -2.54 4.95
N MET A 33 1.81 -3.20 4.74
CA MET A 33 2.52 -3.91 5.81
C MET A 33 4.02 -3.83 5.64
N GLY A 34 4.72 -3.98 6.75
CA GLY A 34 6.16 -4.14 6.77
C GLY A 34 6.59 -4.68 8.13
N LEU A 35 7.90 -4.79 8.31
CA LEU A 35 8.47 -5.37 9.53
C LEU A 35 9.53 -4.45 10.13
N VAL A 36 9.65 -4.53 11.45
CA VAL A 36 10.74 -3.94 12.22
C VAL A 36 11.48 -5.07 12.91
N TYR A 37 12.81 -5.04 12.83
CA TYR A 37 13.65 -5.97 13.55
C TYR A 37 14.73 -5.23 14.35
N CYS A 38 15.30 -5.93 15.31
CA CYS A 38 16.51 -5.51 15.97
C CYS A 38 17.72 -6.04 15.22
N ASP A 39 18.54 -5.14 14.70
CA ASP A 39 19.85 -5.43 14.13
C ASP A 39 20.90 -5.43 15.24
N ILE A 40 21.15 -6.61 15.81
CA ILE A 40 22.13 -6.79 16.90
C ILE A 40 23.55 -6.39 16.48
N CYS A 41 23.91 -6.61 15.22
CA CYS A 41 25.26 -6.33 14.72
C CYS A 41 25.43 -4.91 14.17
N SER A 42 24.37 -4.10 14.17
CA SER A 42 24.41 -2.70 13.72
C SER A 42 24.97 -2.50 12.31
N ASN A 43 24.85 -3.52 11.46
CA ASN A 43 25.35 -3.55 10.10
C ASN A 43 24.28 -3.23 9.05
N ASN A 44 23.09 -2.80 9.49
CA ASN A 44 21.95 -2.47 8.67
C ASN A 44 21.37 -3.65 7.86
N SER A 45 21.62 -4.87 8.32
CA SER A 45 21.17 -6.10 7.67
C SER A 45 20.55 -7.06 8.68
N PHE A 46 19.72 -7.97 8.18
CA PHE A 46 19.16 -9.04 9.01
C PHE A 46 20.22 -10.15 9.18
N SER A 47 20.71 -10.33 10.40
CA SER A 47 21.74 -11.30 10.76
C SER A 47 21.17 -12.50 11.52
N ARG A 48 21.99 -13.52 11.79
CA ARG A 48 21.60 -14.70 12.60
C ARG A 48 21.11 -14.33 14.01
N HIS A 49 21.64 -13.25 14.58
CA HIS A 49 21.27 -12.79 15.92
C HIS A 49 20.21 -11.69 15.92
N SER A 50 19.79 -11.23 14.74
CA SER A 50 18.67 -10.31 14.60
C SER A 50 17.36 -10.99 15.01
N TYR A 51 16.44 -10.22 15.57
CA TYR A 51 15.14 -10.72 15.97
C TYR A 51 14.05 -9.71 15.62
N PHE A 52 12.83 -10.18 15.34
CA PHE A 52 11.70 -9.32 15.08
C PHE A 52 11.33 -8.51 16.32
N LEU A 53 11.09 -7.21 16.16
CA LEU A 53 10.98 -6.29 17.27
C LEU A 53 9.51 -5.94 17.54
N PRO A 54 8.85 -6.55 18.53
CA PRO A 54 7.49 -6.19 18.92
C PRO A 54 7.46 -4.85 19.66
N GLY A 55 6.34 -4.14 19.56
CA GLY A 55 6.12 -2.89 20.30
C GLY A 55 6.87 -1.67 19.76
N ALA A 56 7.59 -1.79 18.64
CA ALA A 56 8.09 -0.64 17.89
C ALA A 56 6.93 0.11 17.23
N GLU A 57 6.93 1.44 17.35
CA GLU A 57 5.99 2.31 16.67
C GLU A 57 6.59 2.85 15.38
N VAL A 58 5.79 2.79 14.32
CA VAL A 58 6.10 3.35 13.01
C VAL A 58 5.01 4.31 12.59
N ARG A 59 5.39 5.36 11.87
CA ARG A 59 4.45 6.25 11.19
C ARG A 59 4.39 5.84 9.73
N LEU A 60 3.17 5.59 9.26
CA LEU A 60 2.87 5.34 7.84
C LEU A 60 2.36 6.63 7.22
N ASP A 61 2.95 7.02 6.11
CA ASP A 61 2.49 8.11 5.26
C ASP A 61 2.26 7.54 3.85
N CYS A 62 1.00 7.40 3.47
CA CYS A 62 0.54 6.80 2.23
C CYS A 62 -0.29 7.77 1.40
N LYS A 63 -0.19 7.68 0.08
CA LYS A 63 -0.93 8.45 -0.92
C LYS A 63 -1.46 7.47 -1.94
N PHE A 64 -2.77 7.44 -2.14
CA PHE A 64 -3.41 6.60 -3.15
C PHE A 64 -4.14 7.49 -4.15
N LYS A 65 -4.05 7.17 -5.43
CA LYS A 65 -4.82 7.87 -6.45
C LYS A 65 -6.27 7.39 -6.43
N ALA A 66 -7.22 8.33 -6.43
CA ALA A 66 -8.61 8.02 -6.65
C ALA A 66 -8.88 7.75 -8.14
N SER A 67 -9.58 6.67 -8.44
CA SER A 67 -10.16 6.31 -9.73
C SER A 67 -11.38 7.20 -10.03
N SER A 68 -11.17 8.50 -10.24
CA SER A 68 -12.18 9.40 -10.80
C SER A 68 -11.91 9.61 -12.30
N PRO A 69 -12.90 9.43 -13.20
CA PRO A 69 -12.75 9.70 -14.63
C PRO A 69 -12.50 11.19 -14.95
N LYS A 70 -12.73 12.10 -13.98
CA LYS A 70 -12.76 13.55 -14.19
C LYS A 70 -11.73 14.32 -13.34
N THR A 71 -11.18 13.73 -12.27
CA THR A 71 -10.30 14.42 -11.33
C THR A 71 -9.11 13.55 -10.91
N THR A 72 -7.92 14.17 -10.76
CA THR A 72 -6.72 13.53 -10.19
C THR A 72 -6.72 13.70 -8.67
N GLU A 73 -7.74 13.17 -8.00
CA GLU A 73 -7.81 13.23 -6.54
C GLU A 73 -6.82 12.22 -5.92
N GLN A 74 -6.16 12.62 -4.85
CA GLN A 74 -5.25 11.78 -4.07
C GLN A 74 -5.77 11.67 -2.64
N ILE A 75 -5.86 10.45 -2.13
CA ILE A 75 -6.27 10.16 -0.76
C ILE A 75 -5.01 9.90 0.04
N THR A 76 -4.79 10.69 1.10
CA THR A 76 -3.61 10.59 1.96
C THR A 76 -3.99 9.95 3.29
N PHE A 77 -3.20 8.98 3.73
CA PHE A 77 -3.30 8.34 5.04
C PHE A 77 -2.01 8.55 5.81
N SER A 78 -2.10 9.22 6.97
CA SER A 78 -0.99 9.40 7.89
C SER A 78 -1.38 8.82 9.25
N VAL A 79 -0.75 7.73 9.67
CA VAL A 79 -1.16 7.04 10.89
C VAL A 79 0.00 6.30 11.56
N ASN A 80 0.01 6.31 12.89
CA ASN A 80 0.94 5.51 13.67
C ASN A 80 0.43 4.07 13.82
N ARG A 81 1.34 3.11 13.75
CA ARG A 81 1.08 1.69 13.97
C ARG A 81 2.16 1.09 14.85
N THR A 82 1.75 0.18 15.71
CA THR A 82 2.65 -0.59 16.56
C THR A 82 2.83 -1.99 16.00
N THR A 83 4.06 -2.45 16.00
CA THR A 83 4.41 -3.81 15.59
C THR A 83 3.87 -4.86 16.56
N ASN A 84 3.34 -5.94 16.01
CA ASN A 84 2.85 -7.09 16.78
C ASN A 84 4.00 -7.98 17.28
N ARG A 85 3.65 -9.14 17.87
CA ARG A 85 4.62 -10.12 18.41
C ARG A 85 5.66 -10.63 17.40
N TYR A 86 5.40 -10.47 16.11
CA TYR A 86 6.28 -10.88 15.01
C TYR A 86 7.02 -9.70 14.38
N GLY A 87 7.02 -8.53 15.03
CA GLY A 87 7.64 -7.31 14.49
C GLY A 87 6.90 -6.72 13.29
N ILE A 88 5.66 -7.17 12.99
CA ILE A 88 4.90 -6.73 11.81
C ILE A 88 3.98 -5.59 12.19
N TYR A 89 3.99 -4.51 11.42
CA TYR A 89 2.97 -3.45 11.46
C TYR A 89 2.05 -3.59 10.24
N LYS A 90 0.78 -3.20 10.39
CA LYS A 90 -0.24 -3.30 9.34
C LYS A 90 -1.18 -2.09 9.35
N LEU A 91 -1.51 -1.59 8.16
CA LEU A 91 -2.60 -0.67 7.92
C LEU A 91 -3.57 -1.35 6.94
N GLU A 92 -4.82 -1.49 7.37
CA GLU A 92 -5.92 -1.94 6.53
C GLU A 92 -6.78 -0.74 6.19
N ILE A 93 -7.01 -0.54 4.90
CA ILE A 93 -7.91 0.48 4.38
C ILE A 93 -9.08 -0.29 3.76
N PRO A 94 -10.30 -0.17 4.33
CA PRO A 94 -11.47 -0.84 3.79
C PRO A 94 -11.72 -0.36 2.36
N SER A 95 -12.53 -1.13 1.60
CA SER A 95 -12.95 -0.72 0.27
C SER A 95 -13.58 0.68 0.32
N VAL A 96 -12.85 1.65 -0.23
CA VAL A 96 -13.33 3.02 -0.41
C VAL A 96 -13.71 3.17 -1.88
N ASP A 97 -14.90 3.70 -2.14
CA ASP A 97 -15.36 3.93 -3.49
C ASP A 97 -14.36 4.81 -4.24
N GLY A 98 -13.92 4.33 -5.41
CA GLY A 98 -12.97 5.06 -6.23
C GLY A 98 -11.51 4.87 -5.83
N ILE A 99 -11.12 3.85 -5.07
CA ILE A 99 -9.71 3.44 -5.00
C ILE A 99 -9.51 2.15 -5.79
N ALA A 100 -8.63 2.21 -6.79
CA ALA A 100 -8.21 1.05 -7.57
C ALA A 100 -6.83 0.55 -7.09
N CYS A 101 -6.59 -0.76 -7.18
CA CYS A 101 -5.21 -1.27 -7.09
C CYS A 101 -4.39 -0.64 -8.21
N ALA A 102 -3.25 -0.04 -7.87
CA ALA A 102 -2.35 0.48 -8.88
C ALA A 102 -1.87 -0.67 -9.80
N GLU A 103 -2.12 -0.56 -11.10
CA GLU A 103 -1.30 -1.24 -12.10
C GLU A 103 0.12 -0.65 -11.99
N ALA A 104 1.15 -1.49 -12.15
CA ALA A 104 2.53 -1.37 -11.66
C ALA A 104 3.34 -0.08 -11.95
N SER A 105 2.74 1.02 -12.38
CA SER A 105 3.43 2.24 -12.78
C SER A 105 2.78 3.58 -12.38
N MET A 106 1.67 3.63 -11.63
CA MET A 106 0.93 4.92 -11.47
C MET A 106 0.61 5.33 -10.02
N ALA A 107 1.33 6.37 -9.56
CA ALA A 107 0.96 7.44 -8.59
C ALA A 107 0.55 7.12 -7.14
N SER A 108 0.44 5.85 -6.72
CA SER A 108 0.22 5.53 -5.31
C SER A 108 1.55 5.28 -4.62
N SER A 109 1.80 5.90 -3.46
CA SER A 109 3.01 5.69 -2.68
C SER A 109 2.83 5.62 -1.19
N CYS A 110 3.59 4.74 -0.54
CA CYS A 110 3.61 4.52 0.90
C CYS A 110 5.03 4.50 1.44
N GLN A 111 5.23 5.19 2.55
CA GLN A 111 6.49 5.18 3.30
C GLN A 111 6.21 4.88 4.78
N ALA A 112 7.11 4.13 5.40
CA ALA A 112 7.14 3.95 6.85
C ALA A 112 8.37 4.64 7.44
N SER A 113 8.20 5.27 8.60
CA SER A 113 9.27 5.85 9.39
C SER A 113 9.25 5.36 10.85
N LEU A 114 10.42 5.08 11.42
CA LEU A 114 10.55 4.66 12.82
C LEU A 114 10.27 5.85 13.75
N MET A 115 9.37 5.65 14.72
CA MET A 115 9.08 6.63 15.76
C MET A 115 9.83 6.29 17.05
N TRP A 116 9.51 5.15 17.66
CA TRP A 116 10.14 4.72 18.91
C TRP A 116 10.10 3.20 19.06
N SER A 117 10.90 2.69 20.00
CA SER A 117 10.97 1.27 20.34
C SER A 117 10.65 1.08 21.81
N SER A 118 9.80 0.09 22.12
CA SER A 118 9.54 -0.34 23.50
C SER A 118 10.70 -1.12 24.12
N SER A 119 11.66 -1.59 23.31
CA SER A 119 12.83 -2.33 23.79
C SER A 119 13.91 -1.38 24.29
N LYS A 120 14.26 -1.47 25.57
CA LYS A 120 15.38 -0.71 26.15
C LYS A 120 16.74 -1.14 25.58
N SER A 121 16.87 -2.39 25.15
CA SER A 121 18.13 -2.94 24.62
C SER A 121 18.28 -2.74 23.10
N CYS A 122 17.22 -2.33 22.41
CA CYS A 122 17.23 -2.12 20.96
C CYS A 122 16.35 -0.93 20.57
N ASN A 123 16.87 0.27 20.79
CA ASN A 123 16.16 1.55 20.64
C ASN A 123 16.92 2.61 19.83
N VAL A 124 18.11 2.30 19.30
CA VAL A 124 18.84 3.23 18.44
C VAL A 124 18.36 3.06 17.00
N PRO A 125 17.76 4.07 16.35
CA PRO A 125 17.22 3.88 15.00
C PRO A 125 18.34 3.67 13.97
N GLY A 126 18.26 2.60 13.18
CA GLY A 126 19.17 2.31 12.07
C GLY A 126 18.59 2.77 10.73
N HIS A 127 18.01 1.85 9.95
CA HIS A 127 17.17 2.18 8.79
C HIS A 127 15.88 2.80 9.29
N ARG A 128 15.84 4.14 9.25
CA ARG A 128 14.76 4.95 9.83
C ARG A 128 13.54 5.08 8.94
N VAL A 129 13.75 5.03 7.62
CA VAL A 129 12.73 5.31 6.61
C VAL A 129 12.86 4.29 5.50
N THR A 130 11.74 3.82 4.96
CA THR A 130 11.74 2.88 3.85
C THR A 130 12.12 3.59 2.55
N SER A 131 13.12 3.05 1.83
CA SER A 131 13.59 3.62 0.56
C SER A 131 12.61 3.41 -0.59
N ASP A 132 11.88 2.27 -0.59
CA ASP A 132 11.00 1.84 -1.67
C ASP A 132 9.83 1.01 -1.13
N GLU A 133 8.73 1.02 -1.87
CA GLU A 133 7.58 0.14 -1.65
C GLU A 133 7.54 -0.95 -2.74
N ILE A 134 7.22 -2.18 -2.36
CA ILE A 134 6.90 -3.24 -3.30
C ILE A 134 5.39 -3.41 -3.29
N ALA A 135 4.73 -2.87 -4.31
CA ALA A 135 3.30 -3.08 -4.52
C ALA A 135 3.06 -4.47 -5.13
N ILE A 136 2.45 -5.36 -4.37
CA ILE A 136 2.05 -6.71 -4.80
C ILE A 136 0.54 -6.72 -5.00
N LYS A 137 0.08 -6.82 -6.25
CA LYS A 137 -1.31 -7.10 -6.57
C LYS A 137 -1.60 -8.55 -6.16
N ALA A 138 -2.50 -8.74 -5.18
CA ALA A 138 -2.87 -10.10 -4.78
C ALA A 138 -3.62 -10.78 -5.94
N LYS A 139 -3.52 -12.11 -6.04
CA LYS A 139 -4.30 -12.89 -7.02
C LYS A 139 -5.81 -12.86 -6.76
N VAL A 140 -6.21 -12.40 -5.57
CA VAL A 140 -7.60 -12.22 -5.17
C VAL A 140 -8.13 -10.93 -5.80
N PRO A 141 -9.31 -10.94 -6.46
CA PRO A 141 -9.89 -9.73 -7.03
C PRO A 141 -10.08 -8.67 -5.95
N ASN A 142 -9.78 -7.42 -6.29
CA ASN A 142 -9.98 -6.24 -5.43
C ASN A 142 -9.17 -6.21 -4.12
N LEU A 143 -8.06 -6.96 -4.02
CA LEU A 143 -7.13 -6.90 -2.89
C LEU A 143 -5.73 -6.45 -3.36
N CYS A 144 -5.23 -5.37 -2.76
CA CYS A 144 -3.87 -4.87 -3.01
C CYS A 144 -3.04 -4.98 -1.73
N ILE A 145 -1.82 -5.51 -1.84
CA ILE A 145 -0.89 -5.63 -0.72
C ILE A 145 0.36 -4.81 -1.04
N TYR A 146 0.63 -3.78 -0.25
CA TYR A 146 1.85 -2.98 -0.33
C TYR A 146 2.79 -3.49 0.76
N SER A 147 3.89 -4.12 0.35
CA SER A 147 4.94 -4.58 1.26
C SER A 147 6.06 -3.55 1.27
N LEU A 148 6.34 -2.99 2.43
CA LEU A 148 7.41 -2.02 2.61
C LEU A 148 8.72 -2.72 3.05
N ASN A 149 9.85 -2.11 2.69
CA ASN A 149 11.16 -2.58 3.15
C ASN A 149 11.24 -2.62 4.68
N ALA A 150 12.07 -3.53 5.20
CA ALA A 150 12.25 -3.68 6.63
C ALA A 150 12.97 -2.47 7.25
N LEU A 151 12.45 -1.99 8.38
CA LEU A 151 13.10 -1.00 9.22
C LEU A 151 13.85 -1.69 10.36
N ASN A 152 14.83 -1.01 10.97
CA ASN A 152 15.52 -1.60 12.11
C ASN A 152 15.88 -0.59 13.20
N PHE A 153 15.85 -1.10 14.44
CA PHE A 153 16.57 -0.53 15.56
C PHE A 153 17.83 -1.34 15.81
N ARG A 154 18.74 -0.76 16.59
CA ARG A 154 20.03 -1.32 16.95
C ARG A 154 20.24 -1.17 18.47
N PRO A 155 21.07 -2.03 19.08
CA PRO A 155 21.51 -1.81 20.44
C PRO A 155 22.46 -0.60 20.53
N SER A 156 22.51 0.06 21.69
CA SER A 156 23.46 1.17 21.91
C SER A 156 24.92 0.73 21.99
N LYS A 157 25.16 -0.57 22.22
CA LYS A 157 26.48 -1.20 22.25
C LYS A 157 26.42 -2.53 21.55
N ILE A 158 27.40 -2.79 20.69
CA ILE A 158 27.53 -4.06 19.96
C ILE A 158 28.25 -5.07 20.86
N ASN A 159 27.81 -6.32 20.81
CA ASN A 159 28.52 -7.45 21.39
C ASN A 159 29.37 -8.10 20.29
N VAL A 160 30.62 -7.66 20.15
CA VAL A 160 31.66 -8.43 19.43
C VAL A 160 31.73 -9.80 20.11
N ASN A 161 31.78 -10.95 19.47
CA ASN A 161 31.49 -12.30 20.01
C ASN A 161 30.13 -12.81 19.51
N LEU A 162 29.10 -11.97 19.44
CA LEU A 162 27.86 -12.27 18.68
C LEU A 162 27.99 -11.82 17.22
N CYS A 163 28.89 -10.88 16.97
CA CYS A 163 29.32 -10.35 15.69
C CYS A 163 30.85 -10.41 15.67
#